data_AF-A0A1V6U9M2-F1
#
_entry.id   AF-A0A1V6U9M2-F1
#
_cell.length_a   1.000
_cell.length_b   1.000
_cell.length_c   1.000
_cell.angle_alpha   90.00
_cell.angle_beta   90.00
_cell.angle_gamma   90.00
#
_symmetry.space_group_name_H-M   'P 1'
#
loop_
_entity.id
_entity.type
_entity.pdbx_description
1 polymer ?
#
loop_
_entity_poly.entity_id
_entity_poly.type
_entity_poly.pdbx_seq_one_letter_code
_entity_poly.pdbx_strand_id
1 'polypeptide(L)'
;MYRPFFSLIVAICLCTRRTVAALMSGEIANSLNELAQQGFAVKDLVLEINSTFDGGPIPDIYTEMDTIVTVALTNVKFMTNTPIITNQAEEQIVYEGYSNFVQSLLELMDALSSSAAQLKSLNQTTINKIPSEVRILQTAVDAYFYNIIGLFPAISSYNTQANSQKAQVDTHCFRAIWAFDLDHSNGNKATHKPRSNKSLHSRWMKRGSLSF
;
A
#
# COMPACT_ATOMS: atom_id res chain seq x y z
N MET A 1 -10.46 -29.20 3.69
CA MET A 1 -9.05 -29.58 3.86
C MET A 1 -8.39 -29.69 2.50
N TYR A 2 -7.88 -28.58 1.96
CA TYR A 2 -6.88 -28.49 0.88
C TYR A 2 -6.50 -27.02 0.71
N ARG A 3 -5.41 -26.59 1.33
CA ARG A 3 -4.60 -25.42 0.96
C ARG A 3 -3.40 -25.41 1.91
N PRO A 4 -2.27 -25.95 1.44
CA PRO A 4 -1.10 -25.07 1.39
C PRO A 4 -0.18 -25.46 0.22
N PHE A 5 -0.19 -24.72 -0.88
CA PHE A 5 0.82 -24.95 -1.93
C PHE A 5 1.34 -23.71 -2.66
N PHE A 6 0.97 -22.49 -2.29
CA PHE A 6 1.39 -21.29 -3.06
C PHE A 6 2.58 -20.49 -2.50
N SER A 7 3.14 -20.82 -1.33
CA SER A 7 4.17 -19.99 -0.69
C SER A 7 5.53 -20.69 -0.47
N LEU A 8 6.09 -21.36 -1.48
CA LEU A 8 7.37 -22.10 -1.30
C LEU A 8 8.48 -21.80 -2.31
N ILE A 9 8.45 -20.70 -3.08
CA ILE A 9 9.56 -20.41 -4.02
C ILE A 9 10.46 -19.24 -3.60
N VAL A 10 10.05 -18.34 -2.70
CA VAL A 10 10.88 -17.16 -2.35
C VAL A 10 11.65 -17.32 -1.02
N ALA A 11 11.37 -18.34 -0.20
CA ALA A 11 11.95 -18.46 1.15
C ALA A 11 13.33 -19.14 1.23
N ILE A 12 14.02 -19.39 0.11
CA ILE A 12 15.36 -19.99 0.12
C ILE A 12 16.36 -19.03 -0.52
N CYS A 13 16.84 -18.06 0.27
CA CYS A 13 18.19 -17.49 0.16
C CYS A 13 18.50 -16.63 1.40
N LEU A 14 18.70 -17.28 2.55
CA LEU A 14 19.29 -16.63 3.72
C LEU A 14 20.62 -17.31 4.07
N CYS A 15 21.63 -16.45 4.24
CA CYS A 15 22.98 -16.72 4.75
C CYS A 15 24.05 -17.19 3.75
N THR A 16 24.39 -16.35 2.76
CA THR A 16 25.80 -16.16 2.38
C THR A 16 26.07 -14.69 2.05
N ARG A 17 27.14 -14.11 2.61
CA ARG A 17 27.69 -12.82 2.16
C ARG A 17 28.18 -13.01 0.72
N ARG A 18 27.32 -12.75 -0.25
CA ARG A 18 27.68 -12.69 -1.68
C ARG A 18 27.40 -11.31 -2.19
N THR A 19 28.28 -10.81 -3.06
CA THR A 19 27.96 -9.72 -3.98
C THR A 19 26.62 -10.04 -4.62
N VAL A 20 25.61 -9.23 -4.30
CA VAL A 20 24.26 -9.38 -4.83
C VAL A 20 24.37 -9.12 -6.33
N ALA A 21 24.22 -10.18 -7.14
CA ALA A 21 24.19 -10.08 -8.58
C ALA A 21 23.02 -9.19 -9.00
N ALA A 22 23.20 -8.41 -10.07
CA ALA A 22 22.12 -7.62 -10.64
C ALA A 22 20.96 -8.55 -11.05
N LEU A 23 19.74 -8.18 -10.68
CA LEU A 23 18.54 -8.89 -11.11
C LEU A 23 18.30 -8.68 -12.61
N MET A 24 17.90 -9.74 -13.31
CA MET A 24 17.50 -9.64 -14.71
C MET A 24 16.09 -9.04 -14.83
N SER A 25 15.83 -8.30 -15.90
CA SER A 25 14.54 -7.67 -16.21
C SER A 25 13.36 -8.65 -16.11
N GLY A 26 13.53 -9.90 -16.58
CA GLY A 26 12.53 -10.95 -16.46
C GLY A 26 12.25 -11.41 -15.02
N GLU A 27 13.27 -11.46 -14.15
CA GLU A 27 13.10 -11.83 -12.74
C GLU A 27 12.33 -10.74 -11.98
N ILE A 28 12.62 -9.47 -12.29
CA ILE A 28 11.90 -8.31 -11.73
C ILE A 28 10.43 -8.36 -12.15
N ALA A 29 10.16 -8.55 -13.44
CA ALA A 29 8.80 -8.63 -13.97
C ALA A 29 8.02 -9.81 -13.38
N ASN A 30 8.64 -10.98 -13.25
CA ASN A 30 8.01 -12.15 -12.62
C ASN A 30 7.64 -11.87 -11.17
N SER A 31 8.56 -11.30 -10.39
CA SER A 31 8.27 -10.99 -8.99
C SER A 31 7.17 -9.94 -8.84
N LEU A 32 7.12 -8.94 -9.74
CA LEU A 32 6.02 -7.98 -9.78
C LEU A 32 4.68 -8.64 -10.11
N ASN A 33 4.65 -9.57 -11.07
CA ASN A 33 3.44 -10.32 -11.40
C ASN A 33 2.98 -11.25 -10.28
N GLU A 34 3.89 -11.88 -9.54
CA GLU A 34 3.57 -12.68 -8.35
C GLU A 34 2.97 -11.80 -7.24
N LEU A 35 3.57 -10.64 -6.99
CA LEU A 35 3.01 -9.65 -6.06
C LEU A 35 1.64 -9.14 -6.53
N ALA A 36 1.43 -8.99 -7.83
CA ALA A 36 0.13 -8.62 -8.39
C ALA A 36 -0.93 -9.69 -8.11
N GLN A 37 -0.62 -10.96 -8.37
CA GLN A 37 -1.50 -12.09 -8.05
C GLN A 37 -1.83 -12.14 -6.56
N GLN A 38 -0.83 -11.93 -5.71
CA GLN A 38 -1.03 -11.86 -4.26
C GLN A 38 -1.98 -10.71 -3.89
N GLY A 39 -1.76 -9.50 -4.44
CA GLY A 39 -2.64 -8.35 -4.20
C GLY A 39 -4.10 -8.61 -4.61
N PHE A 40 -4.31 -9.24 -5.77
CA PHE A 40 -5.65 -9.65 -6.20
C PHE A 40 -6.27 -10.71 -5.29
N ALA A 41 -5.48 -11.67 -4.78
CA ALA A 41 -5.97 -12.66 -3.84
C ALA A 41 -6.44 -12.01 -2.52
N VAL A 42 -5.71 -11.02 -2.00
CA VAL A 42 -6.16 -10.26 -0.81
C VAL A 42 -7.42 -9.46 -1.11
N LYS A 43 -7.51 -8.86 -2.31
CA LYS A 43 -8.72 -8.15 -2.75
C LYS A 43 -9.93 -9.08 -2.71
N ASP A 44 -9.81 -10.26 -3.30
CA ASP A 44 -10.90 -11.23 -3.38
C ASP A 44 -11.32 -11.70 -1.99
N LEU A 45 -10.36 -11.91 -1.08
CA LEU A 45 -10.63 -12.22 0.33
C LEU A 45 -11.43 -11.11 1.03
N VAL A 46 -11.05 -9.84 0.84
CA VAL A 46 -11.77 -8.69 1.40
C VAL A 46 -13.21 -8.66 0.90
N LEU A 47 -13.41 -8.85 -0.40
CA LEU A 47 -14.74 -8.87 -1.02
C LEU A 47 -15.57 -10.09 -0.57
N GLU A 48 -14.94 -11.23 -0.36
CA GLU A 48 -15.59 -12.43 0.19
C GLU A 48 -16.11 -12.18 1.60
N ILE A 49 -15.28 -11.64 2.50
CA ILE A 49 -15.68 -11.25 3.86
C ILE A 49 -16.84 -10.24 3.81
N ASN A 50 -16.77 -9.27 2.88
CA ASN A 50 -17.80 -8.27 2.69
C ASN A 50 -19.13 -8.87 2.18
N SER A 51 -19.08 -9.87 1.31
CA SER A 51 -20.30 -10.50 0.79
C SER A 51 -20.93 -11.53 1.73
N THR A 52 -20.12 -12.23 2.52
CA THR A 52 -20.56 -13.35 3.37
C THR A 52 -20.84 -12.95 4.82
N PHE A 53 -20.38 -11.78 5.25
CA PHE A 53 -20.40 -11.34 6.65
C PHE A 53 -19.66 -12.30 7.60
N ASP A 54 -18.71 -13.09 7.08
CA ASP A 54 -17.84 -13.94 7.89
C ASP A 54 -16.55 -13.19 8.25
N GLY A 55 -16.39 -12.86 9.53
CA GLY A 55 -15.18 -12.21 10.05
C GLY A 55 -14.03 -13.19 10.33
N GLY A 56 -14.25 -14.50 10.22
CA GLY A 56 -13.25 -15.54 10.49
C GLY A 56 -11.95 -15.35 9.71
N PRO A 57 -11.99 -15.05 8.40
CA PRO A 57 -10.79 -14.86 7.56
C PRO A 57 -10.10 -13.50 7.69
N ILE A 58 -10.56 -12.58 8.55
CA ILE A 58 -9.91 -11.25 8.72
C ILE A 58 -8.41 -11.34 9.05
N PRO A 59 -7.93 -12.26 9.91
CA PRO A 59 -6.49 -12.41 10.17
C PRO A 59 -5.65 -12.73 8.92
N ASP A 60 -6.25 -13.38 7.93
CA ASP A 60 -5.58 -13.73 6.68
C ASP A 60 -5.29 -12.47 5.85
N ILE A 61 -6.17 -11.45 5.89
CA ILE A 61 -5.89 -10.14 5.25
C ILE A 61 -4.54 -9.59 5.75
N TYR A 62 -4.33 -9.58 7.07
CA TYR A 62 -3.10 -9.04 7.66
C TYR A 62 -1.88 -9.84 7.25
N THR A 63 -2.00 -11.17 7.29
CA THR A 63 -0.90 -12.10 6.97
C THR A 63 -0.46 -11.96 5.51
N GLU A 64 -1.42 -11.85 4.59
CA GLU A 64 -1.13 -11.71 3.17
C GLU A 64 -0.57 -10.32 2.82
N MET A 65 -1.03 -9.25 3.50
CA MET A 65 -0.42 -7.91 3.36
C MET A 65 1.02 -7.88 3.88
N ASP A 66 1.31 -8.51 5.02
CA ASP A 66 2.67 -8.63 5.56
C ASP A 66 3.59 -9.47 4.66
N THR A 67 3.01 -10.44 3.95
CA THR A 67 3.73 -11.23 2.94
C THR A 67 4.13 -10.34 1.75
N ILE A 68 3.22 -9.51 1.23
CA ILE A 68 3.53 -8.52 0.19
C ILE A 68 4.65 -7.57 0.65
N VAL A 69 4.56 -7.06 1.89
CA VAL A 69 5.59 -6.20 2.51
C VAL A 69 6.94 -6.90 2.52
N THR A 70 6.98 -8.13 3.02
CA THR A 70 8.21 -8.90 3.17
C THR A 70 8.88 -9.16 1.83
N VAL A 71 8.10 -9.54 0.81
CA VAL A 71 8.62 -9.77 -0.54
C VAL A 71 9.12 -8.47 -1.18
N ALA A 72 8.36 -7.37 -1.09
CA ALA A 72 8.78 -6.07 -1.62
C ALA A 72 10.11 -5.58 -1.00
N LEU A 73 10.24 -5.64 0.33
CA LEU A 73 11.47 -5.26 1.03
C LEU A 73 12.65 -6.19 0.73
N THR A 74 12.37 -7.47 0.49
CA THR A 74 13.39 -8.44 0.07
C THR A 74 13.90 -8.10 -1.32
N ASN A 75 13.01 -7.80 -2.26
CA ASN A 75 13.40 -7.41 -3.62
C ASN A 75 14.19 -6.10 -3.66
N VAL A 76 13.84 -5.11 -2.82
CA VAL A 76 14.63 -3.88 -2.68
C VAL A 76 16.11 -4.20 -2.39
N LYS A 77 16.38 -5.13 -1.49
CA LYS A 77 17.77 -5.52 -1.16
C LYS A 77 18.49 -6.10 -2.38
N PHE A 78 17.78 -6.85 -3.23
CA PHE A 78 18.33 -7.46 -4.42
C PHE A 78 18.55 -6.48 -5.58
N MET A 79 17.82 -5.36 -5.61
CA MET A 79 17.89 -4.38 -6.68
C MET A 79 19.00 -3.33 -6.56
N THR A 80 19.68 -3.25 -5.41
CA THR A 80 20.67 -2.18 -5.10
C THR A 80 21.77 -2.00 -6.15
N ASN A 81 22.13 -3.07 -6.89
CA ASN A 81 23.18 -3.05 -7.92
C ASN A 81 22.64 -3.28 -9.35
N THR A 82 21.32 -3.24 -9.55
CA THR A 82 20.74 -3.45 -10.88
C THR A 82 20.93 -2.18 -11.72
N PRO A 83 21.57 -2.26 -12.91
CA PRO A 83 21.80 -1.10 -13.76
C PRO A 83 20.51 -0.62 -14.44
N ILE A 84 20.54 0.62 -14.93
CA ILE A 84 19.48 1.17 -15.79
C ILE A 84 19.31 0.25 -17.01
N ILE A 85 18.06 -0.05 -17.34
CA ILE A 85 17.68 -0.87 -18.49
C ILE A 85 17.95 -0.05 -19.75
N THR A 86 18.71 -0.63 -20.68
CA THR A 86 19.08 0.03 -21.95
C THR A 86 18.33 -0.54 -23.15
N ASN A 87 17.73 -1.72 -22.99
CA ASN A 87 16.95 -2.39 -24.01
C ASN A 87 15.47 -2.07 -23.82
N GLN A 88 14.87 -1.43 -24.83
CA GLN A 88 13.45 -1.04 -24.79
C GLN A 88 12.48 -2.21 -24.58
N ALA A 89 12.79 -3.41 -25.11
CA ALA A 89 11.96 -4.59 -24.90
C ALA A 89 11.97 -5.04 -23.42
N GLU A 90 13.11 -4.90 -22.76
CA GLU A 90 13.23 -5.18 -21.33
C GLU A 90 12.53 -4.12 -20.47
N GLU A 91 12.59 -2.84 -20.88
CA GLU A 91 11.81 -1.78 -20.21
C GLU A 91 10.32 -2.11 -20.25
N GLN A 92 9.81 -2.54 -21.41
CA GLN A 92 8.42 -2.93 -21.56
C GLN A 92 8.05 -4.09 -20.63
N ILE A 93 8.86 -5.14 -20.58
CA ILE A 93 8.61 -6.33 -19.73
C ILE A 93 8.52 -5.93 -18.25
N VAL A 94 9.47 -5.11 -17.77
CA VAL A 94 9.47 -4.64 -16.37
C VAL A 94 8.29 -3.72 -16.11
N TYR A 95 7.97 -2.82 -17.05
CA TYR A 95 6.85 -1.90 -16.92
C TYR A 95 5.49 -2.61 -16.89
N GLU A 96 5.29 -3.66 -17.70
CA GLU A 96 4.06 -4.46 -17.68
C GLU A 96 3.87 -5.14 -16.31
N GLY A 97 4.92 -5.76 -15.78
CA GLY A 97 4.90 -6.32 -14.42
C GLY A 97 4.60 -5.26 -13.36
N TYR A 98 5.27 -4.10 -13.45
CA TYR A 98 5.04 -2.97 -12.55
C TYR A 98 3.58 -2.50 -12.58
N SER A 99 3.02 -2.31 -13.78
CA SER A 99 1.65 -1.86 -13.95
C SER A 99 0.63 -2.88 -13.43
N ASN A 100 0.91 -4.18 -13.55
CA ASN A 100 0.05 -5.22 -12.98
C ASN A 100 0.03 -5.16 -11.45
N PHE A 101 1.19 -4.98 -10.82
CA PHE A 101 1.26 -4.86 -9.36
C PHE A 101 0.62 -3.56 -8.85
N VAL A 102 0.81 -2.44 -9.56
CA VAL A 102 0.07 -1.20 -9.30
C VAL A 102 -1.43 -1.47 -9.34
N GLN A 103 -1.93 -2.08 -10.41
CA GLN A 103 -3.37 -2.35 -10.58
C GLN A 103 -3.92 -3.19 -9.42
N SER A 104 -3.21 -4.23 -8.98
CA SER A 104 -3.65 -5.04 -7.85
C SER A 104 -3.73 -4.26 -6.55
N LEU A 105 -2.79 -3.34 -6.31
CA LEU A 105 -2.80 -2.48 -5.13
C LEU A 105 -3.96 -1.48 -5.16
N LEU A 106 -4.22 -0.86 -6.32
CA LEU A 106 -5.36 0.06 -6.48
C LEU A 106 -6.67 -0.64 -6.16
N GLU A 107 -6.89 -1.82 -6.74
CA GLU A 107 -8.10 -2.59 -6.52
C GLU A 107 -8.21 -3.12 -5.08
N LEU A 108 -7.11 -3.55 -4.46
CA LEU A 108 -7.09 -3.96 -3.06
C LEU A 108 -7.47 -2.78 -2.15
N MET A 109 -6.90 -1.60 -2.35
CA MET A 109 -7.22 -0.40 -1.56
C MET A 109 -8.68 0.02 -1.74
N ASP A 110 -9.23 -0.09 -2.96
CA ASP A 110 -10.65 0.18 -3.23
C ASP A 110 -11.58 -0.83 -2.56
N ALA A 111 -11.20 -2.12 -2.55
CA ALA A 111 -11.93 -3.16 -1.83
C ALA A 111 -11.93 -2.93 -0.30
N LEU A 112 -10.77 -2.57 0.27
CA LEU A 112 -10.64 -2.23 1.69
C LEU A 112 -11.49 -1.00 2.05
N SER A 113 -11.42 0.04 1.23
CA SER A 113 -12.18 1.27 1.40
C SER A 113 -13.69 1.02 1.36
N SER A 114 -14.17 0.31 0.34
CA SER A 114 -15.59 0.01 0.17
C SER A 114 -16.14 -0.95 1.24
N SER A 115 -15.30 -1.82 1.79
CA SER A 115 -15.67 -2.80 2.82
C SER A 115 -15.44 -2.31 4.25
N ALA A 116 -14.93 -1.08 4.44
CA ALA A 116 -14.48 -0.58 5.74
C ALA A 116 -15.57 -0.60 6.82
N ALA A 117 -16.81 -0.27 6.47
CA ALA A 117 -17.95 -0.29 7.39
C ALA A 117 -18.18 -1.68 8.00
N GLN A 118 -18.16 -2.69 7.13
CA GLN A 118 -18.43 -4.07 7.49
C GLN A 118 -17.25 -4.71 8.21
N LEU A 119 -16.04 -4.47 7.72
CA LEU A 119 -14.81 -4.95 8.38
C LEU A 119 -14.71 -4.42 9.83
N LYS A 120 -15.15 -3.19 10.10
CA LYS A 120 -15.26 -2.62 11.45
C LYS A 120 -16.35 -3.27 12.29
N SER A 121 -17.51 -3.59 11.71
CA SER A 121 -18.60 -4.20 12.47
C SER A 121 -18.30 -5.65 12.87
N LEU A 122 -17.58 -6.38 12.01
CA LEU A 122 -17.18 -7.78 12.25
C LEU A 122 -16.09 -7.91 13.31
N ASN A 123 -15.12 -7.00 13.36
CA ASN A 123 -14.05 -7.03 14.35
C ASN A 123 -13.58 -5.61 14.70
N GLN A 124 -13.77 -5.23 15.96
CA GLN A 124 -13.41 -3.89 16.45
C GLN A 124 -11.90 -3.61 16.39
N THR A 125 -11.05 -4.63 16.37
CA THR A 125 -9.60 -4.47 16.22
C THR A 125 -9.23 -3.92 14.84
N THR A 126 -10.06 -4.24 13.84
CA THR A 126 -9.87 -3.89 12.43
C THR A 126 -9.83 -2.38 12.20
N ILE A 127 -10.51 -1.58 13.03
CA ILE A 127 -10.52 -0.12 12.95
C ILE A 127 -9.10 0.48 12.97
N ASN A 128 -8.19 -0.13 13.73
CA ASN A 128 -6.81 0.34 13.85
C ASN A 128 -5.85 -0.55 13.05
N LYS A 129 -6.13 -1.86 12.97
CA LYS A 129 -5.20 -2.82 12.39
C LYS A 129 -5.10 -2.68 10.88
N ILE A 130 -6.21 -2.61 10.13
CA ILE A 130 -6.15 -2.42 8.66
C ILE A 130 -5.42 -1.12 8.30
N PRO A 131 -5.76 0.05 8.87
CA PRO A 131 -5.02 1.27 8.59
C PRO A 131 -3.52 1.18 8.93
N SER A 132 -3.15 0.45 9.98
CA SER A 132 -1.75 0.20 10.30
C SER A 132 -1.07 -0.64 9.21
N GLU A 133 -1.69 -1.74 8.80
CA GLU A 133 -1.14 -2.61 7.73
C GLU A 133 -1.03 -1.88 6.40
N VAL A 134 -2.02 -1.05 6.03
CA VAL A 134 -1.96 -0.25 4.80
C VAL A 134 -0.78 0.73 4.83
N ARG A 135 -0.47 1.36 5.97
CA ARG A 135 0.69 2.26 6.09
C ARG A 135 2.02 1.52 5.96
N ILE A 136 2.12 0.32 6.55
CA ILE A 136 3.32 -0.52 6.44
C ILE A 136 3.50 -0.97 4.99
N LEU A 137 2.43 -1.45 4.37
CA LEU A 137 2.39 -1.82 2.95
C LEU A 137 2.83 -0.67 2.05
N GLN A 138 2.23 0.51 2.21
CA GLN A 138 2.58 1.70 1.43
C GLN A 138 4.07 2.02 1.55
N THR A 139 4.62 2.01 2.76
CA THR A 139 6.04 2.32 2.99
C THR A 139 6.97 1.33 2.27
N ALA A 140 6.65 0.04 2.34
CA ALA A 140 7.45 -1.01 1.69
C ALA A 140 7.36 -0.95 0.16
N VAL A 141 6.14 -0.77 -0.35
CA VAL A 141 5.87 -0.65 -1.79
C VAL A 141 6.51 0.62 -2.35
N ASP A 142 6.45 1.73 -1.64
CA ASP A 142 7.11 2.98 -2.05
C ASP A 142 8.60 2.79 -2.27
N ALA A 143 9.28 2.17 -1.29
CA ALA A 143 10.69 1.86 -1.41
C ALA A 143 10.98 0.98 -2.63
N TYR A 144 10.14 -0.02 -2.88
CA TYR A 144 10.29 -0.91 -4.03
C TYR A 144 10.06 -0.19 -5.37
N PHE A 145 9.00 0.61 -5.47
CA PHE A 145 8.70 1.41 -6.66
C PHE A 145 9.77 2.44 -6.97
N TYR A 146 10.35 3.12 -5.97
CA TYR A 146 11.47 4.02 -6.21
C TYR A 146 12.67 3.31 -6.83
N ASN A 147 12.98 2.08 -6.40
CA ASN A 147 14.06 1.29 -6.98
C ASN A 147 13.75 0.87 -8.43
N ILE A 148 12.53 0.41 -8.70
CA ILE A 148 12.11 0.00 -10.06
C ILE A 148 12.07 1.19 -11.02
N ILE A 149 11.49 2.32 -10.61
CA ILE A 149 11.44 3.54 -11.41
C ILE A 149 12.86 3.99 -11.79
N GLY A 150 13.82 3.85 -10.87
CA GLY A 150 15.22 4.16 -11.11
C GLY A 150 15.90 3.28 -12.16
N LEU A 151 15.32 2.13 -12.53
CA LEU A 151 15.83 1.29 -13.60
C LEU A 151 15.42 1.78 -14.99
N PHE A 152 14.36 2.57 -15.13
CA PHE A 152 13.97 3.14 -16.41
C PHE A 152 14.84 4.36 -16.73
N PRO A 153 15.34 4.51 -17.97
CA PRO A 153 15.99 5.75 -18.41
C PRO A 153 15.11 6.96 -18.12
N ALA A 154 15.68 8.05 -17.61
CA ALA A 154 14.92 9.24 -17.22
C ALA A 154 14.14 9.89 -18.38
N ILE A 155 14.59 9.68 -19.62
CA ILE A 155 13.92 10.16 -20.84
C ILE A 155 12.86 9.19 -21.38
N SER A 156 12.73 8.00 -20.79
CA SER A 156 11.78 6.98 -21.20
C SER A 156 10.36 7.36 -20.78
N SER A 157 9.37 7.05 -21.63
CA SER A 157 7.96 7.19 -21.29
C SER A 157 7.58 6.30 -20.10
N TYR A 158 8.22 5.14 -19.94
CA TYR A 158 7.97 4.23 -18.82
C TYR A 158 8.34 4.83 -17.47
N ASN A 159 9.42 5.62 -17.41
CA ASN A 159 9.79 6.34 -16.18
C ASN A 159 8.68 7.33 -15.76
N THR A 160 8.16 8.10 -16.72
CA THR A 160 7.09 9.08 -16.46
C THR A 160 5.78 8.40 -16.06
N GLN A 161 5.41 7.33 -16.76
CA GLN A 161 4.19 6.57 -16.47
C GLN A 161 4.26 5.87 -15.12
N ALA A 162 5.39 5.22 -14.80
CA ALA A 162 5.58 4.53 -13.52
C ALA A 162 5.50 5.50 -12.33
N ASN A 163 6.08 6.70 -12.43
CA ASN A 163 5.92 7.76 -11.42
C ASN A 163 4.45 8.18 -11.24
N SER A 164 3.72 8.35 -12.35
CA SER A 164 2.31 8.73 -12.31
C SER A 164 1.45 7.66 -11.63
N GLN A 165 1.71 6.39 -11.94
CA GLN A 165 1.07 5.24 -11.31
C GLN A 165 1.40 5.11 -9.83
N LYS A 166 2.64 5.36 -9.41
CA LYS A 166 3.01 5.41 -8.00
C LYS A 166 2.15 6.42 -7.22
N ALA A 167 1.99 7.63 -7.76
CA ALA A 167 1.18 8.66 -7.12
C ALA A 167 -0.31 8.27 -6.98
N GLN A 168 -0.82 7.44 -7.89
CA GLN A 168 -2.15 6.86 -7.77
C GLN A 168 -2.22 5.87 -6.60
N VAL A 169 -1.22 4.98 -6.45
CA VAL A 169 -1.15 4.06 -5.31
C VAL A 169 -1.13 4.83 -3.98
N ASP A 170 -0.31 5.88 -3.88
CA ASP A 170 -0.27 6.76 -2.70
C ASP A 170 -1.65 7.32 -2.34
N THR A 171 -2.38 7.77 -3.36
CA THR A 171 -3.74 8.32 -3.20
C THR A 171 -4.73 7.24 -2.74
N HIS A 172 -4.65 6.03 -3.30
CA HIS A 172 -5.54 4.93 -2.94
C HIS A 172 -5.25 4.39 -1.54
N CYS A 173 -3.99 4.28 -1.13
CA CYS A 173 -3.61 3.94 0.25
C CYS A 173 -4.18 4.96 1.25
N PHE A 174 -4.04 6.26 0.96
CA PHE A 174 -4.63 7.31 1.78
C PHE A 174 -6.16 7.17 1.90
N ARG A 175 -6.86 6.95 0.78
CA ARG A 175 -8.32 6.77 0.77
C ARG A 175 -8.76 5.54 1.56
N ALA A 176 -8.05 4.42 1.41
CA ALA A 176 -8.33 3.20 2.15
C ALA A 176 -8.20 3.43 3.66
N ILE A 177 -7.12 4.06 4.13
CA ILE A 177 -6.93 4.43 5.54
C ILE A 177 -8.08 5.32 6.02
N TRP A 178 -8.37 6.38 5.27
CA TRP A 178 -9.39 7.35 5.64
C TRP A 178 -10.79 6.73 5.80
N ALA A 179 -11.13 5.72 4.99
CA ALA A 179 -12.42 5.02 5.09
C ALA A 179 -12.65 4.34 6.45
N PHE A 180 -11.58 3.90 7.12
CA PHE A 180 -11.68 3.32 8.47
C PHE A 180 -11.85 4.39 9.56
N ASP A 181 -11.29 5.58 9.36
CA ASP A 181 -11.43 6.73 10.26
C ASP A 181 -12.81 7.38 10.21
N LEU A 182 -13.59 7.14 9.14
CA LEU A 182 -14.96 7.64 9.03
C LEU A 182 -15.90 6.92 10.00
N ASP A 183 -16.36 7.63 11.03
CA ASP A 183 -17.48 7.19 11.87
C ASP A 183 -18.72 7.00 11.00
N HIS A 184 -19.21 5.77 10.91
CA HIS A 184 -20.53 5.48 10.34
C HIS A 184 -21.60 5.91 11.35
N SER A 185 -21.71 7.22 11.54
CA SER A 185 -22.93 7.82 12.07
C SER A 185 -24.01 7.63 11.02
N ASN A 186 -24.68 6.47 11.05
CA ASN A 186 -25.88 6.19 10.27
C ASN A 186 -26.79 7.42 10.25
N GLY A 187 -26.90 8.11 9.12
CA GLY A 187 -28.09 8.86 8.65
C GLY A 187 -28.87 9.75 9.62
N ASN A 188 -28.37 10.09 10.81
CA ASN A 188 -29.09 10.88 11.81
C ASN A 188 -28.14 11.95 12.35
N LYS A 189 -28.19 13.09 11.67
CA LYS A 189 -27.64 14.38 12.07
C LYS A 189 -26.15 14.36 12.40
N ALA A 190 -25.36 14.74 11.40
CA ALA A 190 -24.11 15.45 11.64
C ALA A 190 -24.42 16.67 12.54
N THR A 191 -24.31 16.50 13.86
CA THR A 191 -24.09 17.62 14.76
C THR A 191 -22.62 17.96 14.64
N HIS A 192 -22.28 18.63 13.53
CA HIS A 192 -21.05 19.36 13.43
C HIS A 192 -21.11 20.41 14.54
N LYS A 193 -20.57 20.10 15.72
CA LYS A 193 -20.25 21.12 16.70
C LYS A 193 -19.12 21.91 16.06
N PRO A 194 -19.31 23.16 15.63
CA PRO A 194 -18.19 23.97 15.20
C PRO A 194 -17.22 24.01 16.37
N ARG A 195 -16.01 23.50 16.14
CA ARG A 195 -14.87 23.69 17.03
C ARG A 195 -14.87 25.17 17.38
N SER A 196 -15.17 25.50 18.64
CA SER A 196 -15.39 26.90 19.03
C SER A 196 -14.17 27.68 18.58
N ASN A 197 -14.37 28.63 17.69
CA ASN A 197 -13.37 29.58 17.25
C ASN A 197 -13.02 30.46 18.46
N LYS A 198 -12.23 29.93 19.39
CA LYS A 198 -11.48 30.76 20.33
C LYS A 198 -10.40 31.41 19.48
N SER A 199 -10.78 32.51 18.87
CA SER A 199 -9.89 33.41 18.16
C SER A 199 -8.67 33.64 19.05
N LEU A 200 -7.49 33.37 18.50
CA LEU A 200 -6.18 33.65 19.11
C LEU A 200 -5.91 35.16 19.27
N HIS A 201 -6.94 36.00 19.10
CA HIS A 201 -6.84 37.45 19.04
C HIS A 201 -7.15 38.18 20.36
N SER A 202 -7.53 37.47 21.42
CA SER A 202 -7.85 38.07 22.73
C SER A 202 -6.70 38.09 23.73
N ARG A 203 -5.50 37.59 23.36
CA ARG A 203 -4.35 37.48 24.26
C ARG A 203 -3.38 38.68 24.25
N TRP A 204 -3.77 39.80 23.66
CA TRP A 204 -2.93 40.99 23.49
C TRP A 204 -3.63 42.33 23.83
N MET A 205 -4.55 42.33 24.81
CA MET A 205 -5.08 43.59 25.39
C MET A 205 -5.28 43.50 26.92
N LYS A 206 -4.27 43.01 27.64
CA LYS A 206 -4.14 43.22 29.09
C LYS A 206 -2.68 43.42 29.48
N ARG A 207 -2.09 44.54 29.02
CA ARG A 207 -0.90 45.18 29.61
C ARG A 207 -0.80 46.58 29.04
N GLY A 208 -1.20 47.58 29.82
CA GLY A 208 -1.01 48.99 29.47
C GLY A 208 -2.08 49.92 30.01
N SER A 209 -2.17 50.09 31.32
CA SER A 209 -2.60 51.37 31.90
C SER A 209 -1.91 51.58 33.25
N LEU A 210 -0.73 52.21 33.17
CA LEU A 210 -0.03 52.85 34.27
C LEU A 210 -0.10 54.38 34.02
N SER A 211 -0.34 55.13 35.10
CA SER A 211 -0.30 56.61 35.28
C SER A 211 -1.33 57.44 34.50
N PHE A 212 -2.02 58.45 35.06
CA PHE A 212 -1.71 59.37 36.16
C PHE A 212 -2.81 59.42 37.25
#